data_AF-A0A8B9HJ65-F1
#
_entry.id   AF-A0A8B9HJ65-F1
#
_cell.length_a   1.000
_cell.length_b   1.000
_cell.length_c   1.000
_cell.angle_alpha   90.00
_cell.angle_beta   90.00
_cell.angle_gamma   90.00
#
_symmetry.space_group_name_H-M   'P 1'
#
loop_
_entity.id
_entity.type
_entity.pdbx_description
1 polymer ?
#
loop_
_entity_poly.entity_id
_entity_poly.type
_entity_poly.pdbx_seq_one_letter_code
_entity_poly.pdbx_strand_id
1 'polypeptide(L)'
;MVNGDLSSPRGSHSAATSHVEETLQQMNILIKENRELKEALKQTNLSMKERFEGLTVWKEKQKEERSFLESRLEEARQRVHALDSENELLKKRVQELESHTGAGEVRHFTCFFWVHVYLSLRIAELELKLPITESETQTSLPCSTAASASEVENMKTQMMNLFKELQQAQSKLDEAENMKRNLQDRCKDQEQDLGTLRTQLGERQQMQAENDRLKVQLESMQSANKLEQRKAQDERNNLAQLKDAYTKLFEDYNELKEDNKKKEGCVSRDEYADLQARLAAAEQALADKQERIDVMKQEIFQKEKELETISVFQAQAEVYSSDFYAERAAREKIHEEKERLAAQLEFVKKQNTQLQEEMDSLGRQSMSEMQRRHVSRGASPGGSSPHQLQSGRVDWQQQVNIPEHACPKCGEVLPDLDSLQIHIMDCII
;
A
#
# COMPACT_ATOMS: atom_id res chain seq x y z
N MET A 1 -35.66 -76.42 -3.84
CA MET A 1 -34.54 -76.31 -4.78
C MET A 1 -34.87 -75.17 -5.73
N VAL A 2 -34.08 -74.12 -5.95
CA VAL A 2 -32.96 -73.51 -5.19
C VAL A 2 -33.10 -71.98 -5.38
N ASN A 3 -32.56 -71.15 -4.48
CA ASN A 3 -32.69 -69.69 -4.48
C ASN A 3 -32.01 -69.02 -5.69
N GLY A 4 -32.35 -67.74 -5.95
CA GLY A 4 -31.77 -66.95 -7.04
C GLY A 4 -32.08 -65.46 -6.97
N ASP A 5 -31.96 -64.83 -5.80
CA ASP A 5 -32.13 -63.37 -5.65
C ASP A 5 -31.02 -62.60 -6.38
N LEU A 6 -31.42 -61.67 -7.25
CA LEU A 6 -30.53 -60.67 -7.87
C LEU A 6 -31.13 -59.27 -7.75
N SER A 7 -30.95 -58.67 -6.57
CA SER A 7 -31.35 -57.29 -6.25
C SER A 7 -30.68 -56.27 -7.18
N SER A 8 -31.45 -55.66 -8.08
CA SER A 8 -30.94 -54.66 -9.02
C SER A 8 -30.95 -53.24 -8.41
N PRO A 9 -29.80 -52.55 -8.26
CA PRO A 9 -29.70 -51.28 -7.53
C PRO A 9 -30.14 -50.07 -8.36
N ARG A 10 -31.41 -50.04 -8.81
CA ARG A 10 -31.94 -49.05 -9.76
C ARG A 10 -32.25 -47.66 -9.16
N GLY A 11 -31.70 -47.32 -7.99
CA GLY A 11 -32.02 -46.08 -7.25
C GLY A 11 -30.92 -45.00 -7.24
N SER A 12 -29.66 -45.35 -7.51
CA SER A 12 -28.51 -44.45 -7.28
C SER A 12 -28.23 -43.45 -8.41
N HIS A 13 -28.41 -43.86 -9.67
CA HIS A 13 -27.97 -43.08 -10.82
C HIS A 13 -28.72 -41.74 -11.00
N SER A 14 -30.00 -41.66 -10.63
CA SER A 14 -30.80 -40.43 -10.80
C SER A 14 -30.37 -39.27 -9.90
N ALA A 15 -29.87 -39.57 -8.70
CA ALA A 15 -29.36 -38.55 -7.78
C ALA A 15 -27.98 -38.05 -8.21
N ALA A 16 -27.11 -38.96 -8.66
CA ALA A 16 -25.80 -38.62 -9.20
C ALA A 16 -25.89 -37.72 -10.44
N THR A 17 -26.85 -37.96 -11.34
CA THR A 17 -27.06 -37.10 -12.51
C THR A 17 -27.59 -35.71 -12.14
N SER A 18 -28.52 -35.59 -11.19
CA SER A 18 -29.00 -34.29 -10.68
C SER A 18 -27.84 -33.44 -10.15
N HIS A 19 -26.99 -34.04 -9.32
CA HIS A 19 -25.87 -33.32 -8.71
C HIS A 19 -24.80 -32.89 -9.73
N VAL A 20 -24.56 -33.68 -10.77
CA VAL A 20 -23.69 -33.28 -11.89
C VAL A 20 -24.31 -32.14 -12.70
N GLU A 21 -25.63 -32.13 -12.89
CA GLU A 21 -26.32 -31.05 -13.59
C GLU A 21 -26.35 -29.74 -12.77
N GLU A 22 -26.59 -29.82 -11.46
CA GLU A 22 -26.50 -28.70 -10.50
C GLU A 22 -25.10 -28.07 -10.49
N THR A 23 -24.05 -28.88 -10.40
CA THR A 23 -22.66 -28.40 -10.39
C THR A 23 -22.24 -27.81 -11.74
N LEU A 24 -22.73 -28.35 -12.87
CA LEU A 24 -22.56 -27.74 -14.19
C LEU A 24 -23.31 -26.41 -14.32
N GLN A 25 -24.52 -26.27 -13.77
CA GLN A 25 -25.24 -24.99 -13.72
C GLN A 25 -24.46 -23.95 -12.89
N GLN A 26 -23.98 -24.33 -11.71
CA GLN A 26 -23.18 -23.45 -10.85
C GLN A 26 -21.84 -23.05 -11.52
N MET A 27 -21.17 -23.97 -12.22
CA MET A 27 -19.97 -23.65 -13.01
C MET A 27 -20.28 -22.64 -14.12
N ASN A 28 -21.41 -22.77 -14.83
CA ASN A 28 -21.81 -21.82 -15.87
C ASN A 28 -22.14 -20.42 -15.30
N ILE A 29 -22.74 -20.34 -14.11
CA ILE A 29 -22.96 -19.07 -13.39
C ILE A 29 -21.60 -18.41 -13.07
N LEU A 30 -20.67 -19.15 -12.45
CA LEU A 30 -19.33 -18.64 -12.13
C LEU A 30 -18.54 -18.20 -13.37
N ILE A 31 -18.66 -18.92 -14.50
CA ILE A 31 -18.06 -18.52 -15.79
C ILE A 31 -18.66 -17.21 -16.31
N LYS A 32 -19.98 -17.01 -16.16
CA LYS A 32 -20.67 -15.77 -16.55
C LYS A 32 -20.21 -14.60 -15.66
N GLU A 33 -20.28 -14.75 -14.34
CA GLU A 33 -19.83 -13.74 -13.38
C GLU A 33 -18.36 -13.36 -13.59
N ASN A 34 -17.49 -14.33 -13.86
CA ASN A 34 -16.07 -14.07 -14.14
C ASN A 34 -15.84 -13.28 -15.44
N ARG A 35 -16.72 -13.43 -16.44
CA ARG A 35 -16.70 -12.60 -17.68
C ARG A 35 -17.20 -11.19 -17.39
N GLU A 36 -18.28 -11.05 -16.64
CA GLU A 36 -18.88 -9.75 -16.27
C GLU A 36 -17.91 -8.93 -15.40
N LEU A 37 -17.25 -9.56 -14.41
CA LEU A 37 -16.19 -8.94 -13.60
C LEU A 37 -14.98 -8.50 -14.44
N LYS A 38 -14.56 -9.31 -15.44
CA LYS A 38 -13.45 -8.96 -16.34
C LYS A 38 -13.77 -7.76 -17.22
N GLU A 39 -14.99 -7.68 -17.77
CA GLU A 39 -15.38 -6.52 -18.56
C GLU A 39 -15.59 -5.28 -17.68
N ALA A 40 -16.19 -5.42 -16.48
CA ALA A 40 -16.32 -4.33 -15.52
C ALA A 40 -14.95 -3.74 -15.13
N LEU A 41 -13.96 -4.60 -14.81
CA LEU A 41 -12.58 -4.17 -14.52
C LEU A 41 -11.92 -3.45 -15.71
N LYS A 42 -12.15 -3.94 -16.93
CA LYS A 42 -11.68 -3.33 -18.17
C LYS A 42 -12.30 -1.95 -18.41
N GLN A 43 -13.60 -1.77 -18.13
CA GLN A 43 -14.27 -0.48 -18.19
C GLN A 43 -13.78 0.50 -17.10
N THR A 44 -13.56 0.04 -15.87
CA THR A 44 -12.98 0.90 -14.82
C THR A 44 -11.55 1.33 -15.14
N ASN A 45 -10.74 0.45 -15.73
CA ASN A 45 -9.37 0.77 -16.16
C ASN A 45 -9.36 1.77 -17.32
N LEU A 46 -10.29 1.65 -18.28
CA LEU A 46 -10.46 2.61 -19.36
C LEU A 46 -10.86 4.00 -18.83
N SER A 47 -11.89 4.08 -18.00
CA SER A 47 -12.32 5.38 -17.42
C SER A 47 -11.26 5.98 -16.49
N MET A 48 -10.47 5.17 -15.79
CA MET A 48 -9.33 5.65 -15.02
C MET A 48 -8.23 6.23 -15.92
N LYS A 49 -7.93 5.57 -17.05
CA LYS A 49 -6.97 6.08 -18.05
C LYS A 49 -7.44 7.42 -18.65
N GLU A 50 -8.70 7.52 -19.08
CA GLU A 50 -9.30 8.76 -19.60
C GLU A 50 -9.19 9.92 -18.60
N ARG A 51 -9.42 9.64 -17.30
CA ARG A 51 -9.26 10.63 -16.22
C ARG A 51 -7.80 11.06 -16.03
N PHE A 52 -6.84 10.14 -16.12
CA PHE A 52 -5.40 10.48 -16.05
C PHE A 52 -4.94 11.30 -17.25
N GLU A 53 -5.42 10.99 -18.46
CA GLU A 53 -5.14 11.76 -19.68
C GLU A 53 -5.75 13.18 -19.57
N GLY A 54 -7.01 13.30 -19.17
CA GLY A 54 -7.66 14.59 -18.91
C GLY A 54 -6.97 15.43 -17.82
N LEU A 55 -6.55 14.80 -16.71
CA LEU A 55 -5.79 15.46 -15.65
C LEU A 55 -4.41 15.93 -16.12
N THR A 56 -3.77 15.18 -17.02
CA THR A 56 -2.47 15.54 -17.61
C THR A 56 -2.59 16.75 -18.52
N VAL A 57 -3.61 16.78 -19.39
CA VAL A 57 -3.93 17.95 -20.24
C VAL A 57 -4.27 19.18 -19.39
N TRP A 58 -5.09 19.03 -18.34
CA TRP A 58 -5.41 20.12 -17.42
C TRP A 58 -4.16 20.66 -16.70
N LYS A 59 -3.29 19.77 -16.22
CA LYS A 59 -2.02 20.14 -15.54
C LYS A 59 -1.08 20.93 -16.44
N GLU A 60 -0.97 20.56 -17.72
CA GLU A 60 -0.13 21.30 -18.67
C GLU A 60 -0.75 22.66 -19.00
N LYS A 61 -2.07 22.74 -19.23
CA LYS A 61 -2.78 24.03 -19.40
C LYS A 61 -2.60 24.97 -18.20
N GLN A 62 -2.66 24.45 -16.96
CA GLN A 62 -2.38 25.26 -15.76
C GLN A 62 -0.92 25.74 -15.67
N LYS A 63 0.03 24.99 -16.27
CA LYS A 63 1.44 25.40 -16.38
C LYS A 63 1.64 26.47 -17.45
N GLU A 64 0.92 26.38 -18.57
CA GLU A 64 0.86 27.44 -19.60
C GLU A 64 0.23 28.74 -19.06
N GLU A 65 -0.94 28.65 -18.42
CA GLU A 65 -1.64 29.79 -17.83
C GLU A 65 -0.78 30.50 -16.76
N ARG A 66 -0.08 29.74 -15.91
CA ARG A 66 0.87 30.31 -14.93
C ARG A 66 2.05 31.01 -15.63
N SER A 67 2.66 30.37 -16.63
CA SER A 67 3.79 30.93 -17.39
C SER A 67 3.41 32.26 -18.06
N PHE A 68 2.21 32.33 -18.64
CA PHE A 68 1.67 33.56 -19.23
C PHE A 68 1.48 34.67 -18.18
N LEU A 69 0.87 34.37 -17.04
CA LEU A 69 0.67 35.35 -15.96
C LEU A 69 2.01 35.83 -15.37
N GLU A 70 2.97 34.92 -15.20
CA GLU A 70 4.32 35.22 -14.71
C GLU A 70 5.08 36.15 -15.67
N SER A 71 5.03 35.86 -16.97
CA SER A 71 5.59 36.73 -18.02
C SER A 71 4.92 38.12 -18.03
N ARG A 72 3.60 38.20 -17.91
CA ARG A 72 2.88 39.50 -17.85
C ARG A 72 3.17 40.30 -16.58
N LEU A 73 3.36 39.64 -15.44
CA LEU A 73 3.81 40.29 -14.20
C LEU A 73 5.24 40.81 -14.33
N GLU A 74 6.11 40.11 -15.05
CA GLU A 74 7.47 40.54 -15.29
C GLU A 74 7.56 41.75 -16.23
N GLU A 75 6.78 41.77 -17.33
CA GLU A 75 6.64 43.00 -18.13
C GLU A 75 6.10 44.18 -17.31
N ALA A 76 5.17 43.93 -16.39
CA ALA A 76 4.60 44.97 -15.53
C ALA A 76 5.65 45.52 -14.55
N ARG A 77 6.46 44.67 -13.93
CA ARG A 77 7.60 45.08 -13.09
C ARG A 77 8.61 45.92 -13.89
N GLN A 78 8.94 45.51 -15.11
CA GLN A 78 9.86 46.25 -15.98
C GLN A 78 9.30 47.63 -16.37
N ARG A 79 8.00 47.74 -16.67
CA ARG A 79 7.34 49.04 -16.92
C ARG A 79 7.34 49.95 -15.70
N VAL A 80 7.10 49.41 -14.50
CA VAL A 80 7.18 50.17 -13.24
C VAL A 80 8.62 50.67 -13.00
N HIS A 81 9.62 49.80 -13.09
CA HIS A 81 11.02 50.19 -12.90
C HIS A 81 11.49 51.26 -13.93
N ALA A 82 11.01 51.18 -15.18
CA ALA A 82 11.26 52.21 -16.18
C ALA A 82 10.67 53.57 -15.76
N LEU A 83 9.39 53.59 -15.36
CA LEU A 83 8.71 54.80 -14.88
C LEU A 83 9.32 55.34 -13.58
N ASP A 84 9.78 54.50 -12.65
CA ASP A 84 10.48 54.93 -11.44
C ASP A 84 11.81 55.62 -11.80
N SER A 85 12.56 55.07 -12.75
CA SER A 85 13.81 55.68 -13.22
C SER A 85 13.60 57.02 -13.95
N GLU A 86 12.50 57.15 -14.70
CA GLU A 86 12.09 58.41 -15.33
C GLU A 86 11.64 59.44 -14.28
N ASN A 87 10.86 59.02 -13.27
CA ASN A 87 10.46 59.88 -12.16
C ASN A 87 11.67 60.39 -11.35
N GLU A 88 12.67 59.56 -11.09
CA GLU A 88 13.91 59.99 -10.42
C GLU A 88 14.75 60.95 -11.29
N LEU A 89 14.73 60.80 -12.62
CA LEU A 89 15.33 61.77 -13.54
C LEU A 89 14.58 63.10 -13.52
N LEU A 90 13.24 63.07 -13.55
CA LEU A 90 12.39 64.26 -13.52
C LEU A 90 12.51 65.02 -12.18
N LYS A 91 12.52 64.32 -11.04
CA LYS A 91 12.77 64.92 -9.72
C LYS A 91 14.09 65.70 -9.68
N LYS A 92 15.17 65.12 -10.19
CA LYS A 92 16.49 65.80 -10.27
C LYS A 92 16.43 67.06 -11.13
N ARG A 93 15.79 66.98 -12.30
CA ARG A 93 15.61 68.14 -13.19
C ARG A 93 14.74 69.25 -12.58
N VAL A 94 13.73 68.88 -11.79
CA VAL A 94 12.93 69.85 -11.01
C VAL A 94 13.81 70.51 -9.93
N GLN A 95 14.54 69.73 -9.14
CA GLN A 95 15.44 70.23 -8.10
C GLN A 95 16.55 71.14 -8.66
N GLU A 96 17.11 70.81 -9.82
CA GLU A 96 18.06 71.66 -10.57
C GLU A 96 17.42 73.00 -10.95
N LEU A 97 16.21 72.99 -11.53
CA LEU A 97 15.49 74.21 -11.91
C LEU A 97 15.11 75.06 -10.68
N GLU A 98 14.63 74.46 -9.61
CA GLU A 98 14.31 75.13 -8.33
C GLU A 98 15.55 75.82 -7.73
N SER A 99 16.72 75.16 -7.80
CA SER A 99 17.98 75.75 -7.34
C SER A 99 18.39 76.98 -8.16
N HIS A 100 18.09 76.99 -9.46
CA HIS A 100 18.35 78.12 -10.34
C HIS A 100 17.33 79.26 -10.18
N THR A 101 16.04 78.97 -9.98
CA THR A 101 15.02 80.01 -9.75
C THR A 101 15.15 80.66 -8.37
N GLY A 102 15.42 79.89 -7.31
CA GLY A 102 15.64 80.45 -5.97
C GLY A 102 16.84 81.40 -5.91
N ALA A 103 17.92 81.09 -6.64
CA ALA A 103 19.06 82.00 -6.81
C ALA A 103 18.71 83.27 -7.63
N GLY A 104 17.73 83.17 -8.54
CA GLY A 104 17.20 84.29 -9.31
C GLY A 104 16.32 85.22 -8.47
N GLU A 105 15.36 84.69 -7.72
CA GLU A 105 14.44 85.48 -6.89
C GLU A 105 15.17 86.25 -5.79
N VAL A 106 16.09 85.62 -5.06
CA VAL A 106 16.90 86.30 -4.03
C VAL A 106 17.75 87.45 -4.63
N ARG A 107 18.26 87.28 -5.86
CA ARG A 107 18.96 88.35 -6.59
C ARG A 107 18.03 89.47 -7.05
N HIS A 108 16.81 89.15 -7.49
CA HIS A 108 15.82 90.16 -7.85
C HIS A 108 15.37 90.97 -6.63
N PHE A 109 15.05 90.31 -5.52
CA PHE A 109 14.56 90.93 -4.30
C PHE A 109 15.61 91.86 -3.66
N THR A 110 16.88 91.42 -3.62
CA THR A 110 17.98 92.27 -3.15
C THR A 110 18.25 93.45 -4.08
N CYS A 111 18.22 93.27 -5.40
CA CYS A 111 18.36 94.37 -6.36
C CYS A 111 17.23 95.41 -6.20
N PHE A 112 15.97 94.96 -6.14
CA PHE A 112 14.80 95.82 -6.01
C PHE A 112 14.82 96.64 -4.71
N PHE A 113 15.22 96.00 -3.59
CA PHE A 113 15.38 96.68 -2.30
C PHE A 113 16.46 97.77 -2.34
N TRP A 114 17.63 97.49 -2.94
CA TRP A 114 18.69 98.50 -3.10
C TRP A 114 18.28 99.67 -4.00
N VAL A 115 17.55 99.41 -5.09
CA VAL A 115 16.99 100.47 -5.95
C VAL A 115 15.98 101.33 -5.19
N HIS A 116 15.10 100.71 -4.38
CA HIS A 116 14.11 101.44 -3.59
C HIS A 116 14.75 102.33 -2.51
N VAL A 117 15.78 101.85 -1.82
CA VAL A 117 16.55 102.62 -0.84
C VAL A 117 17.29 103.79 -1.52
N TYR A 118 17.94 103.55 -2.66
CA TYR A 118 18.64 104.58 -3.42
C TYR A 118 17.69 105.69 -3.92
N LEU A 119 16.51 105.32 -4.41
CA LEU A 119 15.50 106.29 -4.86
C LEU A 119 14.91 107.09 -3.70
N SER A 120 14.67 106.45 -2.55
CA SER A 120 14.17 107.11 -1.33
C SER A 120 15.15 108.18 -0.81
N LEU A 121 16.46 107.88 -0.83
CA LEU A 121 17.50 108.85 -0.45
C LEU A 121 17.51 110.09 -1.37
N ARG A 122 17.28 109.87 -2.67
CA ARG A 122 17.36 110.91 -3.70
C ARG A 122 16.16 111.86 -3.74
N ILE A 123 15.02 111.44 -3.20
CA ILE A 123 13.82 112.29 -3.06
C ILE A 123 13.98 113.27 -1.89
N ALA A 124 14.64 112.86 -0.80
CA ALA A 124 14.87 113.70 0.38
C ALA A 124 15.86 114.88 0.14
N GLU A 125 16.55 114.93 -0.99
CA GLU A 125 17.60 115.91 -1.29
C GLU A 125 17.10 117.14 -2.09
N LEU A 126 15.81 117.21 -2.46
CA LEU A 126 15.30 118.17 -3.46
C LEU A 126 14.30 119.24 -2.97
N GLU A 127 13.83 119.22 -1.73
CA GLU A 127 12.82 120.18 -1.23
C GLU A 127 13.42 121.42 -0.52
N LEU A 128 14.09 122.33 -1.25
CA LEU A 128 14.52 123.62 -0.65
C LEU A 128 14.79 124.80 -1.64
N LYS A 129 13.77 125.64 -1.95
CA LYS A 129 13.80 127.15 -1.93
C LYS A 129 12.60 127.89 -2.61
N LEU A 130 12.34 129.11 -2.10
CA LEU A 130 11.36 130.18 -2.46
C LEU A 130 12.03 131.32 -3.31
N PRO A 131 11.47 132.55 -3.60
CA PRO A 131 10.17 133.25 -3.28
C PRO A 131 9.39 133.72 -4.56
N ILE A 132 8.61 134.83 -4.77
CA ILE A 132 8.22 136.16 -4.17
C ILE A 132 6.89 136.65 -4.88
N THR A 133 6.14 137.77 -4.61
CA THR A 133 6.12 138.86 -3.59
C THR A 133 4.70 139.03 -2.93
N GLU A 134 3.80 140.07 -2.99
CA GLU A 134 3.73 141.47 -3.52
C GLU A 134 2.59 142.34 -2.86
N SER A 135 2.22 143.52 -3.43
CA SER A 135 1.32 144.60 -2.93
C SER A 135 -0.21 144.28 -2.82
N GLU A 136 -1.14 144.95 -2.09
CA GLU A 136 -1.36 146.33 -1.52
C GLU A 136 -1.98 147.40 -2.50
N THR A 137 -2.96 148.30 -2.16
CA THR A 137 -3.78 148.51 -0.92
C THR A 137 -5.04 149.46 -1.08
N GLN A 138 -5.99 149.39 -0.10
CA GLN A 138 -6.91 150.42 0.50
C GLN A 138 -7.98 151.34 -0.22
N THR A 139 -9.22 151.37 0.38
CA THR A 139 -9.98 152.56 0.93
C THR A 139 -11.02 153.45 0.16
N SER A 140 -12.22 153.62 0.77
CA SER A 140 -13.19 154.79 0.82
C SER A 140 -14.48 154.93 -0.06
N LEU A 141 -15.33 155.92 0.32
CA LEU A 141 -16.77 156.23 0.05
C LEU A 141 -16.94 157.80 0.06
N PRO A 142 -18.14 158.46 -0.10
CA PRO A 142 -19.39 158.22 -0.86
C PRO A 142 -19.97 159.54 -1.51
N CYS A 143 -21.32 159.68 -1.60
CA CYS A 143 -22.15 160.93 -1.68
C CYS A 143 -22.72 161.34 -3.08
N SER A 144 -23.83 162.11 -3.19
CA SER A 144 -25.26 161.79 -2.92
C SER A 144 -26.18 162.90 -3.49
N THR A 145 -27.29 162.58 -4.16
CA THR A 145 -28.38 163.54 -4.49
C THR A 145 -29.78 162.90 -4.51
N ALA A 146 -30.81 163.67 -4.15
CA ALA A 146 -32.24 163.30 -4.14
C ALA A 146 -33.04 164.28 -5.05
N ALA A 147 -34.30 164.06 -5.46
CA ALA A 147 -35.26 163.06 -4.99
C ALA A 147 -36.03 162.31 -6.10
N SER A 148 -35.87 162.64 -7.39
CA SER A 148 -36.24 161.72 -8.48
C SER A 148 -35.41 160.42 -8.42
N ALA A 149 -34.19 160.55 -7.88
CA ALA A 149 -33.40 159.42 -7.42
C ALA A 149 -34.11 158.55 -6.37
N SER A 150 -35.15 158.99 -5.65
CA SER A 150 -35.78 158.15 -4.61
C SER A 150 -36.55 156.96 -5.20
N GLU A 151 -37.27 157.15 -6.31
CA GLU A 151 -37.97 156.06 -6.99
C GLU A 151 -37.00 155.18 -7.77
N VAL A 152 -36.01 155.79 -8.43
CA VAL A 152 -34.94 155.08 -9.13
C VAL A 152 -34.09 154.26 -8.16
N GLU A 153 -33.73 154.79 -6.99
CA GLU A 153 -32.94 154.10 -5.97
C GLU A 153 -33.79 153.03 -5.24
N ASN A 154 -35.09 153.25 -5.03
CA ASN A 154 -35.99 152.21 -4.51
C ASN A 154 -36.14 151.06 -5.51
N MET A 155 -36.35 151.37 -6.80
CA MET A 155 -36.48 150.35 -7.85
C MET A 155 -35.13 149.66 -8.16
N LYS A 156 -34.01 150.36 -8.03
CA LYS A 156 -32.63 149.80 -8.00
C LYS A 156 -32.37 148.96 -6.76
N THR A 157 -32.95 149.30 -5.60
CA THR A 157 -32.89 148.49 -4.38
C THR A 157 -33.70 147.21 -4.54
N GLN A 158 -34.90 147.28 -5.12
CA GLN A 158 -35.70 146.11 -5.51
C GLN A 158 -34.95 145.27 -6.55
N MET A 159 -34.34 145.89 -7.57
CA MET A 159 -33.52 145.19 -8.57
C MET A 159 -32.31 144.51 -7.93
N MET A 160 -31.61 145.16 -7.01
CA MET A 160 -30.48 144.57 -6.27
C MET A 160 -30.92 143.46 -5.31
N ASN A 161 -32.09 143.58 -4.67
CA ASN A 161 -32.65 142.52 -3.84
C ASN A 161 -33.04 141.31 -4.69
N LEU A 162 -33.74 141.50 -5.81
CA LEU A 162 -34.07 140.44 -6.77
C LEU A 162 -32.82 139.80 -7.38
N PHE A 163 -31.78 140.60 -7.68
CA PHE A 163 -30.50 140.08 -8.19
C PHE A 163 -29.77 139.26 -7.13
N LYS A 164 -29.83 139.68 -5.86
CA LYS A 164 -29.27 138.96 -4.70
C LYS A 164 -30.05 137.70 -4.36
N GLU A 165 -31.37 137.72 -4.49
CA GLU A 165 -32.24 136.53 -4.36
C GLU A 165 -31.98 135.53 -5.50
N LEU A 166 -31.85 136.01 -6.74
CA LEU A 166 -31.47 135.20 -7.90
C LEU A 166 -30.07 134.59 -7.72
N GLN A 167 -29.09 135.37 -7.23
CA GLN A 167 -27.74 134.89 -6.93
C GLN A 167 -27.74 133.86 -5.79
N GLN A 168 -28.57 134.03 -4.76
CA GLN A 168 -28.76 133.01 -3.71
C GLN A 168 -29.49 131.77 -4.22
N ALA A 169 -30.44 131.91 -5.15
CA ALA A 169 -31.11 130.78 -5.79
C ALA A 169 -30.13 130.00 -6.68
N GLN A 170 -29.24 130.69 -7.41
CA GLN A 170 -28.19 130.05 -8.20
C GLN A 170 -27.18 129.31 -7.31
N SER A 171 -26.69 129.93 -6.21
CA SER A 171 -25.81 129.24 -5.24
C SER A 171 -26.46 127.96 -4.73
N LYS A 172 -27.73 128.01 -4.31
CA LYS A 172 -28.48 126.83 -3.85
C LYS A 172 -28.70 125.78 -4.94
N LEU A 173 -28.84 126.19 -6.20
CA LEU A 173 -28.93 125.27 -7.34
C LEU A 173 -27.58 124.60 -7.60
N ASP A 174 -26.48 125.36 -7.60
CA ASP A 174 -25.12 124.84 -7.79
C ASP A 174 -24.73 123.89 -6.65
N GLU A 175 -25.09 124.22 -5.40
CA GLU A 175 -24.97 123.37 -4.21
C GLU A 175 -25.77 122.07 -4.36
N ALA A 176 -27.03 122.16 -4.80
CA ALA A 176 -27.90 121.00 -5.01
C ALA A 176 -27.45 120.12 -6.18
N GLU A 177 -26.95 120.69 -7.28
CA GLU A 177 -26.33 119.94 -8.37
C GLU A 177 -25.04 119.25 -7.94
N ASN A 178 -24.21 119.93 -7.13
CA ASN A 178 -23.00 119.34 -6.60
C ASN A 178 -23.35 118.18 -5.65
N MET A 179 -24.35 118.33 -4.79
CA MET A 179 -24.86 117.24 -3.96
C MET A 179 -25.42 116.09 -4.80
N LYS A 180 -26.17 116.38 -5.87
CA LYS A 180 -26.67 115.39 -6.84
C LYS A 180 -25.53 114.62 -7.50
N ARG A 181 -24.47 115.30 -7.96
CA ARG A 181 -23.27 114.66 -8.53
C ARG A 181 -22.60 113.73 -7.50
N ASN A 182 -22.29 114.23 -6.31
CA ASN A 182 -21.69 113.43 -5.24
C ASN A 182 -22.54 112.21 -4.84
N LEU A 183 -23.88 112.33 -4.82
CA LEU A 183 -24.78 111.19 -4.58
C LEU A 183 -24.79 110.21 -5.76
N GLN A 184 -24.83 110.71 -7.00
CA GLN A 184 -24.84 109.88 -8.20
C GLN A 184 -23.51 109.11 -8.37
N ASP A 185 -22.38 109.72 -8.04
CA ASP A 185 -21.07 109.06 -8.08
C ASP A 185 -20.97 107.99 -6.99
N ARG A 186 -21.39 108.31 -5.74
CA ARG A 186 -21.49 107.30 -4.67
C ARG A 186 -22.42 106.13 -5.00
N CYS A 187 -23.48 106.34 -5.79
CA CYS A 187 -24.32 105.24 -6.27
C CYS A 187 -23.56 104.33 -7.26
N LYS A 188 -22.76 104.87 -8.17
CA LYS A 188 -21.91 104.07 -9.08
C LYS A 188 -20.88 103.26 -8.30
N ASP A 189 -20.23 103.89 -7.31
CA ASP A 189 -19.24 103.22 -6.45
C ASP A 189 -19.89 102.02 -5.74
N GLN A 190 -21.09 102.21 -5.17
CA GLN A 190 -21.86 101.13 -4.53
C GLN A 190 -22.34 100.05 -5.50
N GLU A 191 -22.71 100.40 -6.74
CA GLU A 191 -23.04 99.42 -7.80
C GLU A 191 -21.81 98.60 -8.21
N GLN A 192 -20.62 99.22 -8.27
CA GLN A 192 -19.35 98.55 -8.56
C GLN A 192 -18.91 97.64 -7.40
N ASP A 193 -19.04 98.09 -6.14
CA ASP A 193 -18.78 97.27 -4.96
C ASP A 193 -19.71 96.04 -4.90
N LEU A 194 -21.01 96.24 -5.14
CA LEU A 194 -21.99 95.15 -5.19
C LEU A 194 -21.71 94.16 -6.33
N GLY A 195 -21.27 94.64 -7.50
CA GLY A 195 -20.80 93.78 -8.59
C GLY A 195 -19.58 92.94 -8.18
N THR A 196 -18.60 93.58 -7.55
CA THR A 196 -17.35 92.94 -7.09
C THR A 196 -17.61 91.88 -6.02
N LEU A 197 -18.41 92.21 -5.00
CA LEU A 197 -18.82 91.27 -3.94
C LEU A 197 -19.63 90.09 -4.48
N ARG A 198 -20.45 90.30 -5.53
CA ARG A 198 -21.22 89.24 -6.18
C ARG A 198 -20.33 88.24 -6.93
N THR A 199 -19.28 88.71 -7.60
CA THR A 199 -18.26 87.86 -8.22
C THR A 199 -17.50 87.05 -7.17
N GLN A 200 -16.99 87.70 -6.13
CA GLN A 200 -16.28 87.04 -5.02
C GLN A 200 -17.14 85.98 -4.31
N LEU A 201 -18.46 86.21 -4.18
CA LEU A 201 -19.38 85.21 -3.62
C LEU A 201 -19.50 83.98 -4.53
N GLY A 202 -19.56 84.17 -5.86
CA GLY A 202 -19.58 83.08 -6.84
C GLY A 202 -18.28 82.28 -6.84
N GLU A 203 -17.12 82.95 -6.85
CA GLU A 203 -15.80 82.34 -6.72
C GLU A 203 -15.68 81.52 -5.43
N ARG A 204 -16.14 82.07 -4.30
CA ARG A 204 -16.15 81.36 -3.02
C ARG A 204 -17.07 80.13 -3.02
N GLN A 205 -18.22 80.19 -3.70
CA GLN A 205 -19.11 79.04 -3.85
C GLN A 205 -18.50 77.95 -4.74
N GLN A 206 -17.81 78.32 -5.83
CA GLN A 206 -17.07 77.39 -6.67
C GLN A 206 -15.93 76.71 -5.90
N MET A 207 -15.10 77.49 -5.19
CA MET A 207 -14.01 76.97 -4.35
C MET A 207 -14.52 76.04 -3.23
N GLN A 208 -15.69 76.34 -2.65
CA GLN A 208 -16.32 75.46 -1.65
C GLN A 208 -16.73 74.12 -2.28
N ALA A 209 -17.43 74.13 -3.42
CA ALA A 209 -17.85 72.92 -4.11
C ALA A 209 -16.66 72.07 -4.60
N GLU A 210 -15.56 72.70 -4.99
CA GLU A 210 -14.31 72.00 -5.32
C GLU A 210 -13.64 71.41 -4.07
N ASN A 211 -13.64 72.12 -2.94
CA ASN A 211 -13.13 71.60 -1.66
C ASN A 211 -13.92 70.35 -1.20
N ASP A 212 -15.25 70.41 -1.25
CA ASP A 212 -16.12 69.29 -0.89
C ASP A 212 -15.93 68.09 -1.83
N ARG A 213 -15.74 68.32 -3.14
CA ARG A 213 -15.37 67.28 -4.11
C ARG A 213 -14.02 66.63 -3.78
N LEU A 214 -12.99 67.44 -3.54
CA LEU A 214 -11.64 66.96 -3.21
C LEU A 214 -11.63 66.19 -1.89
N LYS A 215 -12.44 66.60 -0.91
CA LYS A 215 -12.62 65.90 0.36
C LYS A 215 -13.21 64.51 0.18
N VAL A 216 -14.30 64.37 -0.60
CA VAL A 216 -14.88 63.05 -0.91
C VAL A 216 -13.89 62.16 -1.69
N GLN A 217 -13.10 62.74 -2.59
CA GLN A 217 -12.04 62.01 -3.29
C GLN A 217 -10.93 61.53 -2.33
N LEU A 218 -10.52 62.37 -1.36
CA LEU A 218 -9.55 62.01 -0.31
C LEU A 218 -10.09 60.88 0.59
N GLU A 219 -11.34 60.97 1.04
CA GLU A 219 -11.99 59.96 1.88
C GLU A 219 -12.13 58.61 1.16
N SER A 220 -12.44 58.65 -0.15
CA SER A 220 -12.44 57.48 -1.04
C SER A 220 -11.05 56.84 -1.16
N MET A 221 -10.01 57.63 -1.50
CA MET A 221 -8.64 57.14 -1.62
C MET A 221 -8.08 56.62 -0.28
N GLN A 222 -8.40 57.27 0.84
CA GLN A 222 -8.00 56.79 2.17
C GLN A 222 -8.68 55.46 2.52
N SER A 223 -9.94 55.28 2.11
CA SER A 223 -10.68 54.02 2.31
C SER A 223 -10.12 52.89 1.45
N ALA A 224 -9.78 53.17 0.19
CA ALA A 224 -9.10 52.22 -0.68
C ALA A 224 -7.72 51.82 -0.14
N ASN A 225 -6.92 52.78 0.35
CA ASN A 225 -5.62 52.49 0.95
C ASN A 225 -5.74 51.62 2.22
N LYS A 226 -6.71 51.91 3.10
CA LYS A 226 -7.02 51.08 4.28
C LYS A 226 -7.45 49.65 3.92
N LEU A 227 -8.16 49.46 2.80
CA LEU A 227 -8.53 48.14 2.30
C LEU A 227 -7.29 47.38 1.78
N GLU A 228 -6.44 48.04 1.01
CA GLU A 228 -5.23 47.41 0.45
C GLU A 228 -4.21 47.04 1.54
N GLN A 229 -4.05 47.88 2.57
CA GLN A 229 -3.25 47.56 3.77
C GLN A 229 -3.75 46.31 4.49
N ARG A 230 -5.07 46.07 4.54
CA ARG A 230 -5.64 44.84 5.13
C ARG A 230 -5.31 43.63 4.29
N LYS A 231 -5.58 43.65 2.98
CA LYS A 231 -5.21 42.55 2.06
C LYS A 231 -3.72 42.19 2.16
N ALA A 232 -2.84 43.20 2.12
CA ALA A 232 -1.40 42.98 2.21
C ALA A 232 -0.97 42.41 3.58
N GLN A 233 -1.74 42.64 4.64
CA GLN A 233 -1.51 42.00 5.94
C GLN A 233 -2.07 40.57 5.98
N ASP A 234 -3.23 40.31 5.37
CA ASP A 234 -3.80 38.96 5.25
C ASP A 234 -2.91 38.06 4.38
N GLU A 235 -2.33 38.59 3.29
CA GLU A 235 -1.33 37.90 2.48
C GLU A 235 -0.05 37.58 3.25
N ARG A 236 0.44 38.49 4.11
CA ARG A 236 1.56 38.22 5.03
C ARG A 236 1.23 37.13 6.04
N ASN A 237 0.03 37.15 6.60
CA ASN A 237 -0.44 36.14 7.55
C ASN A 237 -0.52 34.76 6.87
N ASN A 238 -1.07 34.69 5.65
CA ASN A 238 -1.13 33.46 4.85
C ASN A 238 0.27 32.95 4.47
N LEU A 239 1.20 33.85 4.10
CA LEU A 239 2.59 33.49 3.81
C LEU A 239 3.35 32.99 5.05
N ALA A 240 3.05 33.52 6.24
CA ALA A 240 3.59 33.00 7.50
C ALA A 240 3.08 31.59 7.76
N GLN A 241 1.76 31.37 7.74
CA GLN A 241 1.16 30.04 7.93
C GLN A 241 1.69 29.01 6.93
N LEU A 242 1.90 29.39 5.67
CA LEU A 242 2.47 28.51 4.65
C LEU A 242 3.94 28.16 4.92
N LYS A 243 4.73 29.09 5.46
CA LYS A 243 6.11 28.83 5.91
C LYS A 243 6.13 27.91 7.11
N ASP A 244 5.27 28.12 8.10
CA ASP A 244 5.19 27.28 9.29
C ASP A 244 4.78 25.85 8.93
N ALA A 245 3.79 25.70 8.04
CA ALA A 245 3.37 24.40 7.51
C ALA A 245 4.48 23.71 6.68
N TYR A 246 5.24 24.45 5.88
CA TYR A 246 6.38 23.91 5.12
C TYR A 246 7.52 23.46 6.05
N THR A 247 7.86 24.28 7.07
CA THR A 247 8.88 23.94 8.08
C THR A 247 8.49 22.67 8.81
N LYS A 248 7.25 22.56 9.28
CA LYS A 248 6.77 21.35 9.93
C LYS A 248 6.80 20.13 9.00
N LEU A 249 6.36 20.25 7.76
CA LEU A 249 6.41 19.14 6.80
C LEU A 249 7.85 18.68 6.52
N PHE A 250 8.82 19.60 6.57
CA PHE A 250 10.25 19.29 6.47
C PHE A 250 10.79 18.60 7.73
N GLU A 251 10.32 18.97 8.92
CA GLU A 251 10.61 18.29 10.19
C GLU A 251 10.03 16.86 10.17
N ASP A 252 8.72 16.72 9.92
CA ASP A 252 7.99 15.44 9.80
C ASP A 252 8.68 14.49 8.79
N TYR A 253 9.15 15.01 7.64
CA TYR A 253 9.89 14.24 6.63
C TYR A 253 11.26 13.76 7.13
N ASN A 254 12.02 14.60 7.85
CA ASN A 254 13.33 14.22 8.37
C ASN A 254 13.19 13.21 9.51
N GLU A 255 12.18 13.34 10.38
CA GLU A 255 11.86 12.33 11.39
C GLU A 255 11.55 10.98 10.73
N LEU A 256 10.63 10.94 9.77
CA LEU A 256 10.26 9.72 9.04
C LEU A 256 11.46 9.08 8.32
N LYS A 257 12.36 9.90 7.76
CA LYS A 257 13.60 9.46 7.09
C LYS A 257 14.59 8.81 8.07
N GLU A 258 14.83 9.40 9.24
CA GLU A 258 15.69 8.79 10.24
C GLU A 258 15.04 7.55 10.87
N ASP A 259 13.71 7.53 11.01
CA ASP A 259 12.97 6.34 11.44
C ASP A 259 13.02 5.20 10.41
N ASN A 260 12.93 5.49 9.12
CA ASN A 260 13.11 4.50 8.08
C ASN A 260 14.53 3.93 8.09
N LYS A 261 15.58 4.75 8.23
CA LYS A 261 16.96 4.23 8.42
C LYS A 261 17.08 3.28 9.61
N LYS A 262 16.48 3.62 10.76
CA LYS A 262 16.45 2.75 11.96
C LYS A 262 15.76 1.42 11.66
N LYS A 263 14.63 1.46 10.96
CA LYS A 263 13.84 0.27 10.58
C LYS A 263 14.57 -0.59 9.55
N GLU A 264 15.09 0.00 8.48
CA GLU A 264 15.90 -0.67 7.44
C GLU A 264 17.15 -1.36 8.04
N GLY A 265 17.83 -0.72 9.00
CA GLY A 265 19.02 -1.29 9.64
C GLY A 265 18.75 -2.37 10.71
N CYS A 266 17.56 -2.40 11.30
CA CYS A 266 17.22 -3.28 12.42
C CYS A 266 16.23 -4.39 12.01
N VAL A 267 15.05 -4.01 11.53
CA VAL A 267 13.95 -4.93 11.18
C VAL A 267 14.38 -5.90 10.08
N SER A 268 14.92 -5.37 8.98
CA SER A 268 15.41 -6.20 7.85
C SER A 268 16.47 -7.21 8.28
N ARG A 269 17.37 -6.81 9.19
CA ARG A 269 18.48 -7.66 9.67
C ARG A 269 17.98 -8.77 10.59
N ASP A 270 17.15 -8.44 11.57
CA ASP A 270 16.71 -9.40 12.58
C ASP A 270 15.65 -10.36 12.01
N GLU A 271 14.74 -9.87 11.15
CA GLU A 271 13.82 -10.74 10.39
C GLU A 271 14.56 -11.67 9.42
N TYR A 272 15.61 -11.18 8.75
CA TYR A 272 16.45 -12.02 7.88
C TYR A 272 17.19 -13.11 8.68
N ALA A 273 17.75 -12.77 9.85
CA ALA A 273 18.40 -13.74 10.72
C ALA A 273 17.42 -14.82 11.22
N ASP A 274 16.20 -14.42 11.60
CA ASP A 274 15.16 -15.33 12.07
C ASP A 274 14.64 -16.26 10.94
N LEU A 275 14.48 -15.72 9.72
CA LEU A 275 14.16 -16.50 8.53
C LEU A 275 15.29 -17.47 8.14
N GLN A 276 16.55 -17.04 8.22
CA GLN A 276 17.70 -17.88 7.91
C GLN A 276 17.87 -19.01 8.93
N ALA A 277 17.62 -18.74 10.22
CA ALA A 277 17.61 -19.77 11.27
C ALA A 277 16.48 -20.80 11.06
N ARG A 278 15.28 -20.35 10.69
CA ARG A 278 14.14 -21.23 10.37
C ARG A 278 14.40 -22.07 9.11
N LEU A 279 15.08 -21.51 8.10
CA LEU A 279 15.47 -22.25 6.89
C LEU A 279 16.47 -23.36 7.23
N ALA A 280 17.56 -23.04 7.93
CA ALA A 280 18.57 -24.03 8.32
C ALA A 280 17.99 -25.15 9.22
N ALA A 281 17.06 -24.81 10.13
CA ALA A 281 16.35 -25.80 10.93
C ALA A 281 15.43 -26.71 10.09
N ALA A 282 14.79 -26.17 9.05
CA ALA A 282 13.97 -26.95 8.13
C ALA A 282 14.83 -27.85 7.21
N GLU A 283 15.99 -27.38 6.76
CA GLU A 283 16.97 -28.16 5.98
C GLU A 283 17.52 -29.33 6.80
N GLN A 284 17.92 -29.11 8.05
CA GLN A 284 18.34 -30.18 8.95
C GLN A 284 17.20 -31.19 9.20
N ALA A 285 15.99 -30.72 9.49
CA ALA A 285 14.82 -31.58 9.71
C ALA A 285 14.34 -32.33 8.45
N LEU A 286 14.83 -31.97 7.26
CA LEU A 286 14.68 -32.75 6.02
C LEU A 286 15.81 -33.78 5.87
N ALA A 287 17.05 -33.43 6.22
CA ALA A 287 18.17 -34.37 6.25
C ALA A 287 17.93 -35.52 7.24
N ASP A 288 17.52 -35.23 8.48
CA ASP A 288 17.20 -36.23 9.52
C ASP A 288 16.09 -37.20 9.07
N LYS A 289 15.11 -36.69 8.32
CA LYS A 289 14.02 -37.50 7.75
C LYS A 289 14.50 -38.35 6.58
N GLN A 290 15.40 -37.83 5.75
CA GLN A 290 15.98 -38.57 4.63
C GLN A 290 16.85 -39.73 5.13
N GLU A 291 17.72 -39.50 6.11
CA GLU A 291 18.50 -40.55 6.79
C GLU A 291 17.57 -41.63 7.34
N ARG A 292 16.52 -41.24 8.08
CA ARG A 292 15.55 -42.20 8.63
C ARG A 292 14.79 -42.98 7.55
N ILE A 293 14.45 -42.36 6.43
CA ILE A 293 13.85 -43.04 5.27
C ILE A 293 14.81 -44.09 4.69
N ASP A 294 16.10 -43.77 4.59
CA ASP A 294 17.09 -44.69 4.01
C ASP A 294 17.45 -45.85 4.95
N VAL A 295 17.49 -45.62 6.28
CA VAL A 295 17.54 -46.68 7.28
C VAL A 295 16.31 -47.60 7.17
N MET A 296 15.10 -47.05 7.09
CA MET A 296 13.88 -47.85 6.96
C MET A 296 13.84 -48.66 5.64
N LYS A 297 14.37 -48.14 4.53
CA LYS A 297 14.54 -48.92 3.29
C LYS A 297 15.49 -50.11 3.49
N GLN A 298 16.60 -49.90 4.19
CA GLN A 298 17.58 -50.97 4.47
C GLN A 298 16.98 -52.05 5.38
N GLU A 299 16.20 -51.65 6.40
CA GLU A 299 15.46 -52.58 7.27
C GLU A 299 14.42 -53.39 6.48
N ILE A 300 13.65 -52.75 5.59
CA ILE A 300 12.69 -53.43 4.71
C ILE A 300 13.38 -54.46 3.83
N PHE A 301 14.44 -54.08 3.09
CA PHE A 301 15.17 -54.98 2.21
C PHE A 301 15.78 -56.19 2.95
N GLN A 302 16.32 -55.97 4.15
CA GLN A 302 16.82 -57.04 5.00
C GLN A 302 15.69 -57.97 5.48
N LYS A 303 14.49 -57.45 5.76
CA LYS A 303 13.31 -58.23 6.16
C LYS A 303 12.67 -58.99 4.99
N GLU A 304 12.71 -58.45 3.77
CA GLU A 304 12.30 -59.16 2.55
C GLU A 304 13.13 -60.43 2.34
N LYS A 305 14.46 -60.34 2.48
CA LYS A 305 15.38 -61.50 2.42
C LYS A 305 15.14 -62.54 3.54
N GLU A 306 14.75 -62.09 4.73
CA GLU A 306 14.34 -63.01 5.81
C GLU A 306 13.02 -63.72 5.50
N LEU A 307 12.05 -63.04 4.86
CA LEU A 307 10.79 -63.64 4.42
C LEU A 307 10.98 -64.67 3.30
N GLU A 308 11.89 -64.44 2.35
CA GLU A 308 12.30 -65.46 1.36
C GLU A 308 12.70 -66.77 2.05
N THR A 309 13.51 -66.68 3.10
CA THR A 309 13.99 -67.84 3.88
C THR A 309 12.84 -68.58 4.57
N ILE A 310 11.85 -67.85 5.11
CA ILE A 310 10.66 -68.45 5.74
C ILE A 310 9.82 -69.23 4.70
N SER A 311 9.69 -68.72 3.47
CA SER A 311 8.95 -69.41 2.40
C SER A 311 9.56 -70.77 2.05
N VAL A 312 10.90 -70.88 2.07
CA VAL A 312 11.62 -72.14 1.84
C VAL A 312 11.36 -73.14 2.97
N PHE A 313 11.41 -72.70 4.23
CA PHE A 313 11.09 -73.57 5.37
C PHE A 313 9.63 -74.03 5.39
N GLN A 314 8.68 -73.19 4.96
CA GLN A 314 7.28 -73.60 4.81
C GLN A 314 7.16 -74.70 3.73
N ALA A 315 7.73 -74.51 2.54
CA ALA A 315 7.72 -75.51 1.49
C ALA A 315 8.39 -76.84 1.92
N GLN A 316 9.49 -76.77 2.68
CA GLN A 316 10.14 -77.96 3.25
C GLN A 316 9.22 -78.71 4.25
N ALA A 317 8.51 -77.99 5.11
CA ALA A 317 7.55 -78.58 6.04
C ALA A 317 6.34 -79.21 5.33
N GLU A 318 5.84 -78.57 4.27
CA GLU A 318 4.76 -79.10 3.42
C GLU A 318 5.20 -80.41 2.74
N VAL A 319 6.39 -80.45 2.13
CA VAL A 319 6.97 -81.66 1.53
C VAL A 319 7.12 -82.78 2.55
N TYR A 320 7.77 -82.55 3.70
CA TYR A 320 7.92 -83.58 4.72
C TYR A 320 6.58 -84.07 5.29
N SER A 321 5.56 -83.20 5.37
CA SER A 321 4.21 -83.64 5.77
C SER A 321 3.57 -84.56 4.72
N SER A 322 3.71 -84.22 3.43
CA SER A 322 3.24 -85.04 2.30
C SER A 322 3.94 -86.40 2.27
N ASP A 323 5.26 -86.42 2.38
CA ASP A 323 6.07 -87.64 2.39
C ASP A 323 5.71 -88.55 3.57
N PHE A 324 5.50 -87.97 4.76
CA PHE A 324 5.04 -88.71 5.94
C PHE A 324 3.65 -89.35 5.74
N TYR A 325 2.70 -88.63 5.15
CA TYR A 325 1.38 -89.20 4.84
C TYR A 325 1.45 -90.26 3.72
N ALA A 326 2.33 -90.08 2.73
CA ALA A 326 2.53 -91.05 1.65
C ALA A 326 3.18 -92.36 2.15
N GLU A 327 4.26 -92.27 2.93
CA GLU A 327 4.90 -93.42 3.59
C GLU A 327 3.93 -94.12 4.52
N ARG A 328 3.15 -93.37 5.31
CA ARG A 328 2.10 -93.95 6.17
C ARG A 328 1.07 -94.73 5.35
N ALA A 329 0.53 -94.16 4.27
CA ALA A 329 -0.46 -94.82 3.43
C ALA A 329 0.12 -96.04 2.67
N ALA A 330 1.40 -96.01 2.30
CA ALA A 330 2.10 -97.16 1.73
C ALA A 330 2.27 -98.28 2.78
N ARG A 331 2.68 -97.93 4.01
CA ARG A 331 2.84 -98.85 5.13
C ARG A 331 1.52 -99.49 5.57
N GLU A 332 0.43 -98.73 5.58
CA GLU A 332 -0.91 -99.23 5.88
C GLU A 332 -1.37 -100.25 4.82
N LYS A 333 -1.19 -99.96 3.52
CA LYS A 333 -1.44 -100.93 2.43
C LYS A 333 -0.59 -102.20 2.52
N ILE A 334 0.71 -102.07 2.81
CA ILE A 334 1.60 -103.22 3.02
C ILE A 334 1.11 -104.07 4.21
N HIS A 335 0.57 -103.44 5.26
CA HIS A 335 -0.02 -104.16 6.38
C HIS A 335 -1.33 -104.87 5.99
N GLU A 336 -2.22 -104.24 5.20
CA GLU A 336 -3.43 -104.86 4.67
C GLU A 336 -3.11 -106.08 3.80
N GLU A 337 -2.13 -105.97 2.88
CA GLU A 337 -1.69 -107.09 2.05
C GLU A 337 -1.04 -108.21 2.87
N LYS A 338 -0.25 -107.87 3.89
CA LYS A 338 0.34 -108.83 4.83
C LYS A 338 -0.73 -109.63 5.57
N GLU A 339 -1.75 -108.98 6.12
CA GLU A 339 -2.84 -109.69 6.82
C GLU A 339 -3.69 -110.52 5.85
N ARG A 340 -3.95 -110.02 4.63
CA ARG A 340 -4.61 -110.78 3.55
C ARG A 340 -3.83 -112.06 3.21
N LEU A 341 -2.52 -111.97 3.06
CA LEU A 341 -1.65 -113.12 2.77
C LEU A 341 -1.56 -114.08 3.96
N ALA A 342 -1.48 -113.57 5.20
CA ALA A 342 -1.48 -114.39 6.40
C ALA A 342 -2.79 -115.20 6.53
N ALA A 343 -3.94 -114.58 6.27
CA ALA A 343 -5.24 -115.27 6.27
C ALA A 343 -5.34 -116.35 5.18
N GLN A 344 -4.81 -116.09 3.99
CA GLN A 344 -4.73 -117.09 2.91
C GLN A 344 -3.80 -118.25 3.28
N LEU A 345 -2.67 -117.98 3.91
CA LEU A 345 -1.70 -118.98 4.36
C LEU A 345 -2.26 -119.85 5.50
N GLU A 346 -3.00 -119.27 6.44
CA GLU A 346 -3.74 -120.02 7.47
C GLU A 346 -4.87 -120.88 6.89
N PHE A 347 -5.58 -120.41 5.86
CA PHE A 347 -6.57 -121.21 5.15
C PHE A 347 -5.94 -122.42 4.45
N VAL A 348 -4.83 -122.22 3.73
CA VAL A 348 -4.08 -123.29 3.04
C VAL A 348 -3.46 -124.27 4.04
N LYS A 349 -2.96 -123.80 5.19
CA LYS A 349 -2.54 -124.69 6.30
C LYS A 349 -3.68 -125.58 6.77
N LYS A 350 -4.86 -124.99 7.03
CA LYS A 350 -6.04 -125.75 7.51
C LYS A 350 -6.51 -126.78 6.49
N GLN A 351 -6.48 -126.47 5.20
CA GLN A 351 -6.74 -127.45 4.15
C GLN A 351 -5.68 -128.57 4.11
N ASN A 352 -4.39 -128.24 4.26
CA ASN A 352 -3.33 -129.27 4.31
C ASN A 352 -3.43 -130.15 5.56
N THR A 353 -3.74 -129.60 6.73
CA THR A 353 -3.94 -130.40 7.95
C THR A 353 -5.19 -131.26 7.84
N GLN A 354 -6.30 -130.74 7.29
CA GLN A 354 -7.49 -131.54 7.01
C GLN A 354 -7.19 -132.68 6.02
N LEU A 355 -6.50 -132.42 4.91
CA LEU A 355 -6.13 -133.46 3.94
C LEU A 355 -5.16 -134.49 4.53
N GLN A 356 -4.25 -134.07 5.42
CA GLN A 356 -3.38 -134.99 6.16
C GLN A 356 -4.18 -135.83 7.15
N GLU A 357 -5.13 -135.24 7.88
CA GLU A 357 -6.06 -135.96 8.77
C GLU A 357 -6.95 -136.93 8.01
N GLU A 358 -7.44 -136.56 6.82
CA GLU A 358 -8.21 -137.43 5.92
C GLU A 358 -7.34 -138.61 5.44
N MET A 359 -6.12 -138.35 4.96
CA MET A 359 -5.15 -139.39 4.57
C MET A 359 -4.78 -140.32 5.74
N ASP A 360 -4.50 -139.76 6.92
CA ASP A 360 -4.27 -140.52 8.15
C ASP A 360 -5.50 -141.34 8.54
N SER A 361 -6.71 -140.80 8.39
CA SER A 361 -7.95 -141.50 8.71
C SER A 361 -8.20 -142.66 7.73
N LEU A 362 -7.92 -142.49 6.43
CA LEU A 362 -8.01 -143.54 5.42
C LEU A 362 -6.95 -144.61 5.64
N GLY A 363 -5.72 -144.22 6.01
CA GLY A 363 -4.66 -145.15 6.44
C GLY A 363 -5.08 -145.96 7.67
N ARG A 364 -5.61 -145.29 8.71
CA ARG A 364 -6.12 -145.95 9.93
C ARG A 364 -7.34 -146.82 9.65
N GLN A 365 -8.25 -146.42 8.77
CA GLN A 365 -9.41 -147.23 8.36
C GLN A 365 -8.98 -148.47 7.57
N SER A 366 -8.07 -148.32 6.62
CA SER A 366 -7.46 -149.43 5.86
C SER A 366 -6.76 -150.44 6.77
N MET A 367 -5.92 -149.96 7.70
CA MET A 367 -5.29 -150.80 8.72
C MET A 367 -6.32 -151.46 9.66
N SER A 368 -7.38 -150.73 10.05
CA SER A 368 -8.48 -151.28 10.86
C SER A 368 -9.34 -152.28 10.10
N GLU A 369 -9.42 -152.20 8.78
CA GLU A 369 -10.11 -153.18 7.96
C GLU A 369 -9.26 -154.43 7.73
N MET A 370 -7.95 -154.27 7.46
CA MET A 370 -7.00 -155.39 7.48
C MET A 370 -7.03 -156.12 8.83
N GLN A 371 -7.03 -155.40 9.95
CA GLN A 371 -7.18 -156.00 11.28
C GLN A 371 -8.54 -156.70 11.46
N ARG A 372 -9.66 -156.07 11.06
CA ARG A 372 -11.00 -156.71 11.16
C ARG A 372 -11.16 -157.95 10.29
N ARG A 373 -10.40 -158.07 9.18
CA ARG A 373 -10.31 -159.29 8.36
C ARG A 373 -9.43 -160.39 8.99
N HIS A 374 -8.71 -160.11 10.10
CA HIS A 374 -7.70 -161.01 10.69
C HIS A 374 -7.73 -161.11 12.25
N VAL A 375 -8.89 -161.00 12.91
CA VAL A 375 -8.97 -161.22 14.38
C VAL A 375 -9.18 -162.70 14.72
N SER A 376 -8.12 -163.39 15.15
CA SER A 376 -8.22 -164.61 15.97
C SER A 376 -6.97 -164.90 16.83
N ARG A 377 -7.12 -164.59 18.13
CA ARG A 377 -6.62 -165.35 19.30
C ARG A 377 -5.09 -165.47 19.56
N GLY A 378 -4.64 -164.76 20.60
CA GLY A 378 -3.44 -165.06 21.41
C GLY A 378 -2.23 -164.13 21.17
N ALA A 379 -1.41 -163.78 22.16
CA ALA A 379 -1.44 -164.09 23.61
C ALA A 379 -0.72 -162.99 24.46
N SER A 380 -0.64 -163.18 25.77
CA SER A 380 -0.01 -162.32 26.80
C SER A 380 0.69 -163.25 27.84
N PRO A 381 1.39 -162.80 28.92
CA PRO A 381 1.70 -161.43 29.39
C PRO A 381 3.14 -161.18 29.93
N GLY A 382 3.42 -159.94 30.38
CA GLY A 382 4.48 -159.58 31.35
C GLY A 382 5.89 -159.26 30.79
N GLY A 383 6.71 -158.41 31.42
CA GLY A 383 6.46 -157.52 32.58
C GLY A 383 7.70 -156.76 33.09
N SER A 384 7.47 -155.66 33.82
CA SER A 384 8.44 -154.85 34.62
C SER A 384 9.44 -153.90 33.91
N SER A 385 9.84 -152.87 34.66
CA SER A 385 10.59 -151.63 34.30
C SER A 385 11.98 -151.60 35.01
N PRO A 386 12.81 -150.52 34.99
CA PRO A 386 12.81 -149.26 34.21
C PRO A 386 14.20 -148.81 33.62
N HIS A 387 14.23 -147.65 32.95
CA HIS A 387 15.39 -146.72 32.68
C HIS A 387 16.76 -147.24 32.17
N GLN A 388 17.27 -146.65 31.07
CA GLN A 388 18.37 -145.64 31.11
C GLN A 388 18.55 -144.92 29.75
N LEU A 389 19.31 -143.82 29.79
CA LEU A 389 19.85 -142.91 28.76
C LEU A 389 20.83 -143.66 27.79
N GLN A 390 21.51 -143.08 26.77
CA GLN A 390 21.80 -141.68 26.40
C GLN A 390 22.35 -141.59 24.95
N SER A 391 22.00 -140.55 24.17
CA SER A 391 22.87 -139.87 23.17
C SER A 391 22.08 -138.77 22.44
N GLY A 392 22.60 -137.59 22.15
CA GLY A 392 23.87 -137.01 22.62
C GLY A 392 24.06 -135.60 22.01
N ARG A 393 24.43 -134.60 22.82
CA ARG A 393 24.96 -133.34 22.26
C ARG A 393 26.33 -133.63 21.66
N VAL A 394 26.58 -133.15 20.44
CA VAL A 394 27.93 -132.79 20.02
C VAL A 394 28.01 -131.28 20.10
N ASP A 395 28.98 -130.79 20.86
CA ASP A 395 29.33 -129.38 20.94
C ASP A 395 30.26 -129.02 19.77
N TRP A 396 30.06 -127.84 19.19
CA TRP A 396 30.90 -127.29 18.14
C TRP A 396 31.37 -125.86 18.48
N GLN A 397 31.61 -125.59 19.77
CA GLN A 397 32.46 -124.47 20.19
C GLN A 397 33.95 -124.70 19.81
N GLN A 398 34.24 -124.67 18.50
CA GLN A 398 35.58 -124.41 17.97
C GLN A 398 35.54 -123.30 16.90
N GLN A 399 35.39 -122.08 17.40
CA GLN A 399 36.34 -121.00 17.13
C GLN A 399 36.79 -120.82 15.66
N VAL A 400 35.85 -120.49 14.78
CA VAL A 400 36.15 -119.56 13.67
C VAL A 400 35.57 -118.21 14.06
N ASN A 401 36.44 -117.34 14.59
CA ASN A 401 36.08 -115.98 14.94
C ASN A 401 35.90 -115.17 13.66
N ILE A 402 34.68 -115.11 13.12
CA ILE A 402 34.34 -114.13 12.08
C ILE A 402 34.45 -112.76 12.75
N PRO A 403 35.36 -111.87 12.30
CA PRO A 403 35.60 -110.62 13.00
C PRO A 403 34.42 -109.66 12.80
N GLU A 404 33.60 -109.47 13.83
CA GLU A 404 32.51 -108.49 13.85
C GLU A 404 33.00 -107.04 13.69
N HIS A 405 34.31 -106.81 13.80
CA HIS A 405 34.97 -105.51 13.72
C HIS A 405 36.02 -105.45 12.60
N ALA A 406 35.61 -105.72 11.35
CA ALA A 406 36.47 -105.63 10.17
C ALA A 406 36.14 -104.40 9.31
N CYS A 407 37.15 -103.61 8.91
CA CYS A 407 36.95 -102.45 8.06
C CYS A 407 36.67 -102.85 6.59
N PRO A 408 35.55 -102.43 5.98
CA PRO A 408 35.15 -102.88 4.65
C PRO A 408 35.99 -102.31 3.49
N LYS A 409 36.85 -101.30 3.72
CA LYS A 409 37.71 -100.70 2.68
C LYS A 409 39.08 -101.37 2.57
N CYS A 410 39.66 -101.83 3.69
CA CYS A 410 41.01 -102.40 3.75
C CYS A 410 41.07 -103.86 4.24
N GLY A 411 40.02 -104.38 4.88
CA GLY A 411 39.97 -105.72 5.46
C GLY A 411 40.69 -105.87 6.81
N GLU A 412 41.17 -104.79 7.42
CA GLU A 412 41.83 -104.82 8.73
C GLU A 412 40.83 -105.20 9.85
N VAL A 413 41.30 -106.06 10.76
CA VAL A 413 40.50 -106.65 11.84
C VAL A 413 40.89 -106.02 13.18
N LEU A 414 39.92 -105.43 13.86
CA LEU A 414 40.11 -104.65 15.07
C LEU A 414 39.49 -105.38 16.29
N PRO A 415 39.94 -105.08 17.51
CA PRO A 415 39.50 -105.83 18.70
C PRO A 415 38.07 -105.52 19.14
N ASP A 416 37.54 -104.33 18.82
CA ASP A 416 36.26 -103.82 19.31
C ASP A 416 35.63 -102.78 18.35
N LEU A 417 34.38 -102.39 18.64
CA LEU A 417 33.56 -101.49 17.83
C LEU A 417 34.03 -100.02 17.87
N ASP A 418 34.58 -99.53 18.99
CA ASP A 418 35.05 -98.15 19.12
C ASP A 418 36.35 -97.96 18.32
N SER A 419 37.26 -98.93 18.44
CA SER A 419 38.45 -99.06 17.58
C SER A 419 38.08 -99.07 16.10
N LEU A 420 37.00 -99.78 15.71
CA LEU A 420 36.48 -99.78 14.35
C LEU A 420 35.92 -98.42 13.92
N GLN A 421 35.14 -97.74 14.77
CA GLN A 421 34.60 -96.41 14.43
C GLN A 421 35.70 -95.37 14.22
N ILE A 422 36.76 -95.39 15.03
CA ILE A 422 37.93 -94.52 14.86
C ILE A 422 38.64 -94.84 13.54
N HIS A 423 38.98 -96.11 13.31
CA HIS A 423 39.66 -96.54 12.08
C HIS A 423 38.86 -96.20 10.81
N ILE A 424 37.53 -96.40 10.80
CA ILE A 424 36.69 -96.09 9.65
C ILE A 424 36.71 -94.59 9.33
N MET A 425 36.83 -93.72 10.33
CA MET A 425 36.92 -92.27 10.14
C MET A 425 38.18 -91.86 9.35
N ASP A 426 39.34 -92.39 9.75
CA ASP A 426 40.62 -92.12 9.07
C ASP A 426 40.74 -92.90 7.74
N CYS A 427 40.19 -94.10 7.67
CA CYS A 427 40.31 -94.97 6.50
C CYS A 427 39.36 -94.60 5.35
N ILE A 428 38.24 -93.90 5.59
CA ILE A 428 37.31 -93.53 4.50
C ILE A 428 37.89 -92.51 3.51
N ILE A 429 38.83 -91.67 3.93
CA ILE A 429 39.56 -90.69 3.11
C ILE A 429 40.39 -91.38 1.99
#